data_AF-I0K6R3-F1
#
_entry.id   AF-I0K6R3-F1
#
_cell.length_a   1.000
_cell.length_b   1.000
_cell.length_c   1.000
_cell.angle_alpha   90.00
_cell.angle_beta   90.00
_cell.angle_gamma   90.00
#
_symmetry.space_group_name_H-M   'P 1'
#
loop_
_entity.id
_entity.type
_entity.pdbx_description
1 polymer ?
#
loop_
_entity_poly.entity_id
_entity_poly.type
_entity_poly.pdbx_seq_one_letter_code
_entity_poly.pdbx_strand_id
1 'polypeptide(L)'
;MWIQSKIGYEMLVDGEPKQVTESYLHDAVSFADAEQQCFEHLKSRITEMEVNALNKLKIGRSDVLFHAHQEGDSFWKVKTKYQTETFTGKAKTVYETFIVPAIDDRQASERVRDSFRDSLTTREIVNVDVTTILAVYMPHSQIWEGDWANRMDDLLAQGKKSSTSNQTSLFETPRDESVGNADDVVLTSKKKGKRTADWSEPVGA
;
A
#
# COMPACT_ATOMS: atom_id res chain seq x y z
N MET A 1 -7.22 -13.58 -11.33
CA MET A 1 -7.71 -12.86 -12.53
C MET A 1 -7.53 -11.39 -12.29
N TRP A 2 -7.21 -10.61 -13.32
CA TRP A 2 -6.98 -9.19 -13.14
C TRP A 2 -8.28 -8.40 -13.12
N ILE A 3 -8.50 -7.67 -12.02
CA ILE A 3 -9.67 -6.83 -11.79
C ILE A 3 -9.17 -5.42 -11.50
N GLN A 4 -9.58 -4.47 -12.34
CA GLN A 4 -9.35 -3.06 -12.11
C GLN A 4 -10.47 -2.51 -11.24
N SER A 5 -10.12 -2.00 -10.05
CA SER A 5 -11.03 -1.27 -9.18
C SER A 5 -10.90 0.23 -9.42
N LYS A 6 -12.02 0.93 -9.39
CA LYS A 6 -12.09 2.39 -9.37
C LYS A 6 -12.71 2.81 -8.04
N ILE A 7 -11.98 3.62 -7.30
CA ILE A 7 -12.31 3.98 -5.93
C ILE A 7 -12.43 5.48 -5.85
N GLY A 8 -13.59 5.94 -5.42
CA GLY A 8 -13.92 7.33 -5.14
C GLY A 8 -13.79 7.60 -3.65
N TYR A 9 -13.20 8.73 -3.31
CA TYR A 9 -13.22 9.25 -1.94
C TYR A 9 -13.10 10.77 -1.96
N GLU A 10 -13.51 11.41 -0.87
CA GLU A 10 -13.31 12.84 -0.67
C GLU A 10 -11.97 13.10 0.02
N MET A 11 -11.20 14.02 -0.55
CA MET A 11 -10.01 14.59 0.08
C MET A 11 -10.23 16.08 0.32
N LEU A 12 -9.67 16.61 1.40
CA LEU A 12 -9.62 18.05 1.64
C LEU A 12 -8.43 18.63 0.85
N VAL A 13 -8.70 19.44 -0.16
CA VAL A 13 -7.66 20.22 -0.88
C VAL A 13 -7.90 21.69 -0.54
N ASP A 14 -6.93 22.33 0.11
CA ASP A 14 -6.99 23.75 0.48
C ASP A 14 -8.25 24.17 1.27
N GLY A 15 -8.81 23.23 2.05
CA GLY A 15 -10.02 23.46 2.86
C GLY A 15 -11.34 23.12 2.14
N GLU A 16 -11.31 22.81 0.85
CA GLU A 16 -12.49 22.40 0.08
C GLU A 16 -12.54 20.87 -0.10
N PRO A 17 -13.70 20.24 0.14
CA PRO A 17 -13.88 18.82 -0.16
C PRO A 17 -13.87 18.62 -1.67
N LYS A 18 -12.94 17.79 -2.15
CA LYS A 18 -12.83 17.41 -3.55
C LYS A 18 -12.95 15.90 -3.70
N GLN A 19 -13.84 15.47 -4.59
CA GLN A 19 -13.91 14.06 -4.97
C GLN A 19 -12.72 13.70 -5.85
N VAL A 20 -12.01 12.65 -5.46
CA VAL A 20 -10.92 12.05 -6.22
C VAL A 20 -11.27 10.62 -6.54
N THR A 21 -10.98 10.23 -7.78
CA THR A 21 -11.14 8.86 -8.25
C THR A 21 -9.78 8.29 -8.57
N GLU A 22 -9.44 7.19 -7.91
CA GLU A 22 -8.21 6.45 -8.12
C GLU A 22 -8.51 5.08 -8.72
N SER A 23 -7.55 4.52 -9.45
CA SER A 23 -7.70 3.17 -10.01
C SER A 23 -6.58 2.26 -9.51
N TYR A 24 -6.94 1.03 -9.15
CA TYR A 24 -6.02 -0.01 -8.72
C TYR A 24 -6.26 -1.28 -9.52
N LEU A 25 -5.25 -2.14 -9.57
CA LEU A 25 -5.34 -3.43 -10.24
C LEU A 25 -5.09 -4.54 -9.23
N HIS A 26 -5.97 -5.54 -9.19
CA HIS A 26 -5.91 -6.64 -8.23
C HIS A 26 -5.90 -7.98 -8.96
N ASP A 27 -5.01 -8.89 -8.57
CA ASP A 27 -5.12 -10.31 -8.94
C ASP A 27 -6.00 -11.04 -7.90
N ALA A 28 -7.28 -11.18 -8.23
CA ALA A 28 -8.27 -11.79 -7.34
C ALA A 28 -8.90 -13.04 -7.97
N VAL A 29 -9.53 -13.88 -7.17
CA VAL A 29 -10.28 -15.06 -7.65
C VAL A 29 -11.72 -14.69 -8.02
N SER A 30 -12.27 -13.62 -7.43
CA SER A 30 -13.63 -13.13 -7.70
C SER A 30 -13.74 -11.62 -7.51
N PHE A 31 -14.86 -11.02 -7.92
CA PHE A 31 -15.13 -9.60 -7.67
C PHE A 31 -15.24 -9.29 -6.16
N ALA A 32 -15.84 -10.18 -5.38
CA ALA A 32 -15.95 -10.03 -3.93
C ALA A 32 -14.57 -10.08 -3.24
N ASP A 33 -13.68 -10.97 -3.72
CA ASP A 33 -12.30 -11.05 -3.25
C ASP A 33 -11.52 -9.77 -3.59
N ALA A 34 -11.68 -9.22 -4.81
CA ALA A 34 -11.08 -7.94 -5.17
C ALA A 34 -11.61 -6.78 -4.31
N GLU A 35 -12.90 -6.77 -4.00
CA GLU A 35 -13.52 -5.77 -3.12
C GLU A 35 -12.93 -5.83 -1.71
N GLN A 36 -12.82 -7.03 -1.13
CA GLN A 36 -12.20 -7.23 0.18
C GLN A 36 -10.75 -6.74 0.19
N GLN A 37 -9.96 -7.08 -0.83
CA GLN A 37 -8.57 -6.61 -0.96
C GLN A 37 -8.50 -5.08 -1.06
N CYS A 38 -9.41 -4.44 -1.80
CA CYS A 38 -9.49 -2.98 -1.88
C CYS A 38 -9.66 -2.37 -0.49
N PHE A 39 -10.66 -2.82 0.27
CA PHE A 39 -10.94 -2.29 1.61
C PHE A 39 -9.78 -2.57 2.58
N GLU A 40 -9.21 -3.77 2.55
CA GLU A 40 -8.17 -4.17 3.50
C GLU A 40 -6.88 -3.34 3.36
N HIS A 41 -6.47 -3.07 2.12
CA HIS A 41 -5.20 -2.39 1.84
C HIS A 41 -5.31 -0.87 1.82
N LEU A 42 -6.50 -0.33 1.53
CA LEU A 42 -6.69 1.13 1.42
C LEU A 42 -7.23 1.78 2.68
N LYS A 43 -7.78 1.00 3.63
CA LYS A 43 -8.27 1.52 4.93
C LYS A 43 -7.23 2.33 5.72
N SER A 44 -5.94 2.10 5.48
CA SER A 44 -4.85 2.84 6.14
C SER A 44 -4.80 4.30 5.70
N ARG A 45 -5.23 4.60 4.47
CA ARG A 45 -5.16 5.93 3.84
C ARG A 45 -6.53 6.58 3.66
N ILE A 46 -7.55 5.78 3.40
CA ILE A 46 -8.91 6.23 3.08
C ILE A 46 -9.88 5.62 4.10
N THR A 47 -10.48 6.46 4.94
CA THR A 47 -11.44 6.02 5.95
C THR A 47 -12.81 5.70 5.35
N GLU A 48 -13.31 6.58 4.48
CA GLU A 48 -14.58 6.41 3.77
C GLU A 48 -14.29 6.30 2.28
N MET A 49 -14.45 5.10 1.74
CA MET A 49 -14.16 4.80 0.36
C MET A 49 -15.38 4.20 -0.33
N GLU A 50 -15.65 4.63 -1.55
CA GLU A 50 -16.69 4.10 -2.41
C GLU A 50 -16.05 3.33 -3.57
N VAL A 51 -16.49 2.09 -3.80
CA VAL A 51 -16.06 1.30 -4.95
C VAL A 51 -16.98 1.63 -6.13
N ASN A 52 -16.58 2.61 -6.95
CA ASN A 52 -17.38 3.08 -8.09
C ASN A 52 -17.53 2.01 -9.18
N ALA A 53 -16.48 1.22 -9.44
CA ALA A 53 -16.53 0.18 -10.47
C ALA A 53 -15.47 -0.91 -10.25
N LEU A 54 -15.84 -2.16 -10.55
CA LEU A 54 -14.93 -3.29 -10.68
C LEU A 54 -14.99 -3.84 -12.10
N ASN A 55 -13.87 -3.78 -12.82
CA ASN A 55 -13.79 -4.21 -14.21
C ASN A 55 -12.79 -5.35 -14.36
N LYS A 56 -13.25 -6.51 -14.83
CA LYS A 56 -12.35 -7.61 -15.19
C LYS A 56 -11.59 -7.28 -16.47
N LEU A 57 -10.26 -7.30 -16.42
CA LEU A 57 -9.41 -7.14 -17.58
C LEU A 57 -9.26 -8.48 -18.32
N LYS A 58 -9.32 -8.43 -19.65
CA LYS A 58 -9.11 -9.61 -20.52
C LYS A 58 -7.61 -9.80 -20.81
N ILE A 59 -6.82 -9.92 -19.75
CA ILE A 59 -5.37 -10.14 -19.81
C ILE A 59 -5.00 -11.37 -18.96
N GLY A 60 -3.96 -12.08 -19.36
CA GLY A 60 -3.38 -13.20 -18.63
C GLY A 60 -2.63 -12.78 -17.39
N ARG A 61 -2.35 -13.73 -16.48
CA ARG A 61 -1.57 -13.47 -15.27
C ARG A 61 -0.18 -12.92 -15.56
N SER A 62 0.47 -13.42 -16.61
CA SER A 62 1.83 -13.02 -17.01
C SER A 62 1.88 -11.72 -17.83
N ASP A 63 0.74 -11.10 -18.12
CA ASP A 63 0.68 -9.89 -18.96
C ASP A 63 0.91 -8.61 -18.14
N VAL A 64 0.92 -8.71 -16.81
CA VAL A 64 1.31 -7.63 -15.92
C VAL A 64 2.77 -7.82 -15.56
N LEU A 65 3.63 -6.99 -16.16
CA LEU A 65 5.08 -7.10 -16.03
C LEU A 65 5.53 -6.38 -14.76
N PHE A 66 6.29 -7.09 -13.93
CA PHE A 66 6.93 -6.49 -12.77
C PHE A 66 8.25 -5.82 -13.18
N HIS A 67 8.42 -4.56 -12.79
CA HIS A 67 9.73 -3.92 -12.69
C HIS A 67 9.77 -3.13 -11.38
N ALA A 68 10.94 -3.07 -10.75
CA ALA A 68 11.10 -2.38 -9.48
C ALA A 68 10.70 -0.90 -9.62
N HIS A 69 9.90 -0.41 -8.65
CA HIS A 69 9.49 0.98 -8.56
C HIS A 69 10.66 1.95 -8.75
N GLN A 70 10.49 2.90 -9.66
CA GLN A 70 11.34 4.08 -9.79
C GLN A 70 10.49 5.33 -9.57
N GLU A 71 11.06 6.37 -8.97
CA GLU A 71 10.34 7.64 -8.78
C GLU A 71 9.82 8.16 -10.13
N GLY A 72 8.51 8.41 -10.20
CA GLY A 72 7.83 8.86 -11.43
C GLY A 72 7.30 7.74 -12.33
N ASP A 73 7.46 6.47 -11.97
CA ASP A 73 6.91 5.35 -12.75
C ASP A 73 5.37 5.35 -12.73
N SER A 74 4.79 5.53 -13.91
CA SER A 74 3.36 5.34 -14.16
C SER A 74 3.11 3.98 -14.80
N PHE A 75 1.91 3.42 -14.63
CA PHE A 75 1.54 2.20 -15.33
C PHE A 75 1.11 2.53 -16.77
N TRP A 76 1.73 1.85 -17.73
CA TRP A 76 1.44 1.94 -19.15
C TRP A 76 0.75 0.68 -19.64
N LYS A 77 -0.21 0.86 -20.54
CA LYS A 77 -0.92 -0.20 -21.25
C LYS A 77 -0.33 -0.32 -22.65
N VAL A 78 0.34 -1.43 -22.93
CA VAL A 78 0.96 -1.70 -24.22
C VAL A 78 0.20 -2.80 -24.92
N LYS A 79 -0.42 -2.47 -26.06
CA LYS A 79 -1.13 -3.44 -26.89
C LYS A 79 -0.19 -3.98 -27.96
N THR A 80 -0.05 -5.29 -28.03
CA THR A 80 0.73 -5.97 -29.07
C THR A 80 -0.19 -6.81 -29.96
N LYS A 81 0.30 -7.12 -31.16
CA LYS A 81 -0.32 -8.08 -32.06
C LYS A 81 0.72 -9.08 -32.53
N TYR A 82 0.28 -10.31 -32.75
CA TYR A 82 1.08 -11.29 -33.46
C TYR A 82 0.19 -12.13 -34.37
N GLN A 83 0.82 -12.72 -35.37
CA GLN A 83 0.17 -13.66 -36.28
C GLN A 83 0.52 -15.08 -35.88
N THR A 84 -0.48 -15.94 -35.82
CA THR A 84 -0.31 -17.38 -35.61
C THR A 84 -0.94 -18.12 -36.78
N GLU A 85 -0.22 -19.12 -37.32
CA GLU A 85 -0.79 -20.03 -38.31
C GLU A 85 -1.71 -21.02 -37.61
N THR A 86 -2.97 -21.06 -38.04
CA THR A 86 -3.90 -22.10 -37.62
C THR A 86 -3.65 -23.34 -38.47
N PHE A 87 -3.94 -24.53 -37.94
CA PHE A 87 -3.90 -25.80 -38.69
C PHE A 87 -4.65 -25.76 -40.05
N THR A 88 -5.60 -24.82 -40.21
CA THR A 88 -6.36 -24.58 -41.44
C THR A 88 -5.65 -23.67 -42.46
N GLY A 89 -4.39 -23.29 -42.24
CA GLY A 89 -3.59 -22.44 -43.14
C GLY A 89 -3.99 -20.97 -43.17
N LYS A 90 -4.98 -20.54 -42.36
CA LYS A 90 -5.37 -19.13 -42.23
C LYS A 90 -4.60 -18.49 -41.08
N ALA A 91 -3.87 -17.42 -41.38
CA ALA A 91 -3.21 -16.58 -40.38
C ALA A 91 -4.27 -15.90 -39.49
N LYS A 92 -4.19 -16.13 -38.19
CA LYS A 92 -5.02 -15.44 -37.19
C LYS A 92 -4.19 -14.36 -36.53
N THR A 93 -4.70 -13.12 -36.56
CA THR A 93 -4.10 -12.03 -35.78
C THR A 93 -4.66 -12.09 -34.36
N VAL A 94 -3.76 -12.20 -33.38
CA VAL A 94 -4.09 -12.19 -31.96
C VAL A 94 -3.61 -10.87 -31.38
N TYR A 95 -4.44 -10.25 -30.53
CA TYR A 95 -4.10 -9.05 -29.80
C TYR A 95 -3.93 -9.37 -28.33
N GLU A 96 -2.83 -8.92 -27.75
CA GLU A 96 -2.54 -9.04 -26.33
C GLU A 96 -2.33 -7.64 -25.74
N THR A 97 -2.57 -7.49 -24.45
CA THR A 97 -2.44 -6.20 -23.76
C THR A 97 -1.63 -6.43 -22.50
N PHE A 98 -0.55 -5.68 -22.38
CA PHE A 98 0.39 -5.73 -21.27
C PHE A 98 0.23 -4.49 -20.41
N ILE A 99 0.43 -4.66 -19.11
CA ILE A 99 0.55 -3.55 -18.17
C ILE A 99 1.97 -3.57 -17.62
N VAL A 100 2.66 -2.44 -17.74
CA VAL A 100 4.07 -2.32 -17.34
C VAL A 100 4.27 -0.99 -16.63
N PRO A 101 4.93 -0.94 -15.47
CA PRO A 101 5.39 0.32 -14.91
C PRO A 101 6.51 0.88 -15.80
N ALA A 102 6.51 2.18 -16.09
CA ALA A 102 7.59 2.86 -16.79
C ALA A 102 7.47 4.38 -16.62
N ILE A 103 8.60 5.09 -16.78
CA ILE A 103 8.66 6.55 -16.72
C ILE A 103 8.12 7.17 -18.02
N ASP A 104 8.43 6.56 -19.17
CA ASP A 104 8.14 7.12 -20.49
C ASP A 104 7.63 6.04 -21.47
N ASP A 105 6.97 6.47 -22.54
CA ASP A 105 6.37 5.59 -23.55
C ASP A 105 7.41 4.67 -24.21
N ARG A 106 8.61 5.20 -24.46
CA ARG A 106 9.75 4.45 -25.01
C ARG A 106 10.17 3.32 -24.09
N GLN A 107 10.33 3.61 -22.80
CA GLN A 107 10.74 2.63 -21.81
C GLN A 107 9.68 1.54 -21.65
N ALA A 108 8.39 1.90 -21.66
CA ALA A 108 7.30 0.93 -21.65
C ALA A 108 7.37 -0.03 -22.86
N SER A 109 7.63 0.52 -24.05
CA SER A 109 7.76 -0.27 -25.28
C SER A 109 8.97 -1.22 -25.26
N GLU A 110 10.07 -0.79 -24.67
CA GLU A 110 11.31 -1.57 -24.56
C GLU A 110 11.15 -2.72 -23.56
N ARG A 111 10.66 -2.45 -22.35
CA ARG A 111 10.38 -3.46 -21.31
C ARG A 111 9.46 -4.57 -21.84
N VAL A 112 8.43 -4.17 -22.58
CA VAL A 112 7.51 -5.12 -23.22
C VAL A 112 8.23 -5.91 -24.31
N ARG A 113 9.03 -5.27 -25.16
CA ARG A 113 9.83 -5.94 -26.20
C ARG A 113 10.80 -6.98 -25.62
N ASP A 114 11.42 -6.66 -24.49
CA ASP A 114 12.33 -7.57 -23.79
C ASP A 114 11.62 -8.78 -23.19
N SER A 115 10.40 -8.59 -22.67
CA SER A 115 9.63 -9.68 -22.04
C SER A 115 9.32 -10.85 -22.96
N PHE A 116 9.29 -10.62 -24.29
CA PHE A 116 9.05 -11.65 -25.29
C PHE A 116 10.23 -11.84 -26.25
N ARG A 117 11.42 -11.36 -25.89
CA ARG A 117 12.63 -11.63 -26.66
C ARG A 117 12.91 -13.13 -26.80
N ASP A 118 12.54 -13.91 -25.79
CA ASP A 118 12.69 -15.37 -25.77
C ASP A 118 11.49 -16.10 -26.41
N SER A 119 10.48 -15.37 -26.87
CA SER A 119 9.32 -15.94 -27.55
C SER A 119 9.65 -16.26 -29.01
N LEU A 120 9.25 -17.45 -29.47
CA LEU A 120 9.37 -17.87 -30.87
C LEU A 120 8.50 -17.04 -31.84
N THR A 121 7.65 -16.16 -31.31
CA THR A 121 6.69 -15.39 -32.10
C THR A 121 7.08 -13.92 -32.17
N THR A 122 7.24 -13.41 -33.39
CA THR A 122 7.45 -11.96 -33.60
C THR A 122 6.16 -11.21 -33.28
N ARG A 123 6.23 -10.35 -32.27
CA ARG A 123 5.13 -9.48 -31.81
C ARG A 123 5.41 -8.04 -32.21
N GLU A 124 4.41 -7.37 -32.76
CA GLU A 124 4.46 -5.95 -33.09
C GLU A 124 3.67 -5.14 -32.05
N ILE A 125 4.20 -3.99 -31.65
CA ILE A 125 3.49 -3.04 -30.77
C ILE A 125 2.51 -2.26 -31.64
N VAL A 126 1.25 -2.23 -31.22
CA VAL A 126 0.14 -1.55 -31.91
C VAL A 126 -0.14 -0.19 -31.29
N ASN A 127 -0.13 -0.12 -29.97
CA ASN A 127 -0.49 1.07 -29.22
C ASN A 127 0.15 1.04 -27.83
N VAL A 128 0.50 2.22 -27.33
CA VAL A 128 1.05 2.47 -26.00
C VAL A 128 0.25 3.63 -25.41
N ASP A 129 -0.47 3.38 -24.32
CA ASP A 129 -1.27 4.39 -23.63
C ASP A 129 -0.89 4.45 -22.15
N VAL A 130 -0.82 5.65 -21.57
CA VAL A 130 -0.72 5.84 -20.11
C VAL A 130 -2.03 5.42 -19.44
N THR A 131 -1.95 4.78 -18.27
CA THR A 131 -3.13 4.36 -17.50
C THR A 131 -3.32 5.22 -16.25
N THR A 132 -4.53 5.18 -15.69
CA THR A 132 -4.85 5.79 -14.39
C THR A 132 -4.57 4.87 -13.21
N ILE A 133 -3.94 3.70 -13.45
CA ILE A 133 -3.64 2.72 -12.41
C ILE A 133 -2.49 3.27 -11.57
N LEU A 134 -2.68 3.33 -10.25
CA LEU A 134 -1.67 3.84 -9.32
C LEU A 134 -0.80 2.73 -8.74
N ALA A 135 -1.41 1.59 -8.42
CA ALA A 135 -0.71 0.44 -7.87
C ALA A 135 -1.37 -0.88 -8.30
N VAL A 136 -0.56 -1.93 -8.33
CA VAL A 136 -0.96 -3.30 -8.66
C VAL A 136 -0.77 -4.16 -7.42
N TYR A 137 -1.81 -4.87 -7.02
CA TYR A 137 -1.77 -5.84 -5.95
C TYR A 137 -1.84 -7.25 -6.51
N MET A 138 -0.82 -8.06 -6.20
CA MET A 138 -0.76 -9.47 -6.55
C MET A 138 -0.53 -10.31 -5.30
N PRO A 139 -1.57 -10.96 -4.75
CA PRO A 139 -1.42 -11.79 -3.57
C PRO A 139 -0.49 -12.97 -3.87
N HIS A 140 0.31 -13.35 -2.87
CA HIS A 140 1.32 -14.41 -2.93
C HIS A 140 2.58 -14.09 -3.73
N SER A 141 2.84 -12.81 -3.98
CA SER A 141 4.13 -12.36 -4.49
C SER A 141 4.72 -11.28 -3.59
N GLN A 142 5.74 -11.66 -2.82
CA GLN A 142 6.43 -10.75 -1.91
C GLN A 142 7.01 -9.52 -2.62
N ILE A 143 7.40 -9.69 -3.88
CA ILE A 143 7.94 -8.60 -4.70
C ILE A 143 6.86 -7.54 -4.98
N TRP A 144 5.64 -7.96 -5.32
CA TRP A 144 4.50 -7.08 -5.55
C TRP A 144 3.98 -6.45 -4.26
N GLU A 145 4.03 -7.17 -3.13
CA GLU A 145 3.66 -6.63 -1.82
C GLU A 145 4.59 -5.47 -1.41
N GLY A 146 5.90 -5.59 -1.66
CA GLY A 146 6.86 -4.51 -1.43
C GLY A 146 6.64 -3.31 -2.35
N ASP A 147 6.39 -3.53 -3.65
CA ASP A 147 6.09 -2.45 -4.61
C ASP A 147 4.82 -1.69 -4.23
N TRP A 148 3.78 -2.42 -3.83
CA TRP A 148 2.53 -1.83 -3.33
C TRP A 148 2.78 -0.92 -2.13
N ALA A 149 3.53 -1.38 -1.13
CA ALA A 149 3.84 -0.57 0.05
C ALA A 149 4.59 0.72 -0.32
N ASN A 150 5.63 0.62 -1.16
CA ASN A 150 6.39 1.78 -1.61
C ASN A 150 5.51 2.80 -2.33
N ARG A 151 4.65 2.35 -3.27
CA ARG A 151 3.73 3.22 -4.00
C ARG A 151 2.68 3.85 -3.08
N MET A 152 2.23 3.14 -2.06
CA MET A 152 1.28 3.69 -1.08
C MET A 152 1.92 4.77 -0.22
N ASP A 153 3.16 4.58 0.20
CA ASP A 153 3.92 5.59 0.94
C ASP A 153 4.14 6.85 0.08
N ASP A 154 4.42 6.69 -1.22
CA ASP A 154 4.53 7.83 -2.15
C ASP A 154 3.20 8.57 -2.32
N LEU A 155 2.07 7.85 -2.39
CA LEU A 155 0.74 8.47 -2.45
C LEU A 155 0.40 9.22 -1.16
N LEU A 156 0.82 8.70 0.00
CA LEU A 156 0.69 9.37 1.28
C LEU A 156 1.54 10.64 1.34
N ALA A 157 2.79 10.58 0.86
CA ALA A 157 3.70 11.72 0.77
C ALA A 157 3.14 12.83 -0.16
N GLN A 158 2.41 12.45 -1.21
CA GLN A 158 1.69 13.37 -2.10
C GLN A 158 0.42 13.99 -1.46
N GLY A 159 0.09 13.63 -0.22
CA GLY A 159 -1.07 14.19 0.49
C GLY A 159 -2.42 13.67 0.02
N LYS A 160 -2.45 12.58 -0.78
CA LYS A 160 -3.69 11.95 -1.25
C LYS A 160 -4.32 11.11 -0.13
N LYS A 161 -4.83 11.75 0.93
CA LYS A 161 -5.55 11.10 2.05
C LYS A 161 -7.00 11.55 2.12
N SER A 162 -7.86 10.77 2.75
CA SER A 162 -9.26 11.17 2.94
C SER A 162 -9.40 12.41 3.83
N SER A 163 -10.44 13.20 3.57
CA SER A 163 -10.82 14.39 4.35
C SER A 163 -10.97 14.12 5.85
N THR A 164 -11.42 12.92 6.21
CA THR A 164 -11.76 12.53 7.60
C THR A 164 -10.59 11.97 8.41
N SER A 165 -9.33 12.26 8.04
CA SER A 165 -8.19 11.80 8.86
C SER A 165 -8.02 12.69 10.12
N ASN A 166 -8.74 12.31 11.18
CA ASN A 166 -8.60 12.61 12.61
C ASN A 166 -8.72 14.07 13.10
N GLN A 167 -9.94 14.44 13.54
CA GLN A 167 -10.13 15.39 14.66
C GLN A 167 -9.86 14.76 16.05
N THR A 168 -9.40 13.51 16.10
CA THR A 168 -9.21 12.79 17.37
C THR A 168 -7.79 12.87 17.94
N SER A 169 -6.82 13.38 17.19
CA SER A 169 -5.45 13.65 17.68
C SER A 169 -5.27 15.06 18.27
N LEU A 170 -6.34 15.86 18.33
CA LEU A 170 -6.34 17.20 18.94
C LEU A 170 -6.61 17.20 20.47
N PHE A 171 -6.90 16.03 21.06
CA PHE A 171 -7.26 15.89 22.48
C PHE A 171 -6.30 15.04 23.31
N GLU A 172 -5.12 14.66 22.79
CA GLU A 172 -4.02 14.25 23.67
C GLU A 172 -3.43 15.50 24.33
N THR A 173 -4.12 15.96 25.38
CA THR A 173 -3.55 16.88 26.36
C THR A 173 -2.26 16.27 26.90
N PRO A 174 -1.15 17.01 27.02
CA PRO A 174 0.02 16.51 27.73
C PRO A 174 -0.44 16.17 29.15
N ARG A 175 -0.29 14.91 29.56
CA ARG A 175 -0.38 14.57 30.98
C ARG A 175 0.78 15.30 31.65
N ASP A 176 0.46 16.40 32.30
CA ASP A 176 1.32 17.08 33.25
C ASP A 176 1.62 16.08 34.38
N GLU A 177 2.81 15.48 34.36
CA GLU A 177 3.34 14.74 35.51
C GLU A 177 3.82 15.75 36.55
N SER A 178 2.86 16.39 37.20
CA SER A 178 3.08 17.02 38.50
C SER A 178 1.84 16.84 39.37
N VAL A 179 2.00 16.04 40.42
CA VAL A 179 1.52 16.24 41.80
C VAL A 179 1.61 14.88 42.51
N GLY A 180 2.31 14.90 43.65
CA GLY A 180 2.68 13.72 44.42
C GLY A 180 1.58 13.16 45.32
N ASN A 181 1.79 11.88 45.62
CA ASN A 181 1.71 11.22 46.93
C ASN A 181 0.37 11.24 47.70
N ALA A 182 -0.21 10.05 47.89
CA ALA A 182 -0.49 9.48 49.21
C ALA A 182 -0.97 8.02 49.09
N ASP A 183 -0.65 7.25 50.13
CA ASP A 183 -1.28 5.99 50.57
C ASP A 183 -0.67 4.66 50.12
N ASP A 184 0.51 4.33 50.68
CA ASP A 184 0.86 2.94 50.99
C ASP A 184 0.87 2.73 52.52
N VAL A 185 -0.19 2.07 52.99
CA VAL A 185 -0.25 1.40 54.30
C VAL A 185 0.28 0.00 54.10
N VAL A 186 1.31 -0.42 54.84
CA VAL A 186 1.41 -1.78 55.40
C VAL A 186 2.36 -1.83 56.59
N LEU A 187 1.85 -2.49 57.63
CA LEU A 187 2.39 -2.77 58.95
C LEU A 187 3.74 -3.51 58.94
N THR A 188 4.63 -3.14 59.86
CA THR A 188 5.42 -4.13 60.62
C THR A 188 5.57 -3.74 62.09
N SER A 189 5.44 -4.76 62.93
CA SER A 189 5.22 -4.71 64.37
C SER A 189 6.51 -4.57 65.17
N LYS A 190 6.50 -3.66 66.16
CA LYS A 190 7.52 -3.55 67.21
C LYS A 190 7.36 -4.71 68.21
N LYS A 191 8.40 -5.51 68.39
CA LYS A 191 8.60 -6.34 69.60
C LYS A 191 9.92 -5.98 70.27
N LYS A 192 9.81 -5.43 71.49
CA LYS A 192 10.89 -5.04 72.41
C LYS A 192 11.73 -6.26 72.83
N GLY A 193 13.04 -6.07 72.96
CA GLY A 193 13.92 -7.05 73.61
C GLY A 193 15.32 -6.54 73.93
N LYS A 194 15.55 -6.32 75.24
CA LYS A 194 16.82 -6.37 76.01
C LYS A 194 17.79 -5.18 76.08
N ARG A 195 18.00 -4.80 77.35
CA ARG A 195 18.99 -3.92 78.01
C ARG A 195 20.40 -4.53 77.98
N THR A 196 21.44 -3.69 78.00
CA THR A 196 22.49 -3.48 79.05
C THR A 196 23.55 -2.51 78.49
N ALA A 197 23.79 -1.34 79.11
CA ALA A 197 25.00 -0.94 79.86
C ALA A 197 26.31 -1.07 79.04
N ASP A 198 27.22 -0.09 78.91
CA ASP A 198 27.72 0.82 79.94
C ASP A 198 28.59 1.97 79.36
N TRP A 199 28.62 3.08 80.10
CA TRP A 199 29.68 4.09 80.31
C TRP A 199 30.44 4.82 79.18
N SER A 200 30.30 6.15 79.15
CA SER A 200 31.42 7.07 79.46
C SER A 200 30.94 8.51 79.64
N GLU A 201 31.33 9.12 80.76
CA GLU A 201 31.37 10.58 80.96
C GLU A 201 32.73 10.96 81.59
N PRO A 202 33.14 12.24 81.54
CA PRO A 202 34.46 12.58 81.05
C PRO A 202 35.37 13.33 82.06
N VAL A 203 36.61 13.61 81.62
CA VAL A 203 37.61 14.61 82.09
C VAL A 203 37.89 14.81 83.59
N GLY A 204 39.18 14.77 83.94
CA GLY A 204 39.72 15.56 85.05
C GLY A 204 41.10 15.15 85.56
N ALA A 205 42.08 16.03 85.29
CA ALA A 205 43.34 16.31 86.00
C ALA A 205 44.30 15.17 86.40
#